data_AF-A0A949ZBN3-F1
#
_entry.id   AF-A0A949ZBN3-F1
#
_cell.length_a   1.000
_cell.length_b   1.000
_cell.length_c   1.000
_cell.angle_alpha   90.00
_cell.angle_beta   90.00
_cell.angle_gamma   90.00
#
_symmetry.space_group_name_H-M   'P 1'
#
loop_
_entity.id
_entity.type
_entity.pdbx_description
1 polymer ?
#
loop_
_entity_poly.entity_id
_entity_poly.type
_entity_poly.pdbx_seq_one_letter_code
_entity_poly.pdbx_strand_id
1 'polypeptide(L)' 'MKSWTDWFGQLGSAVKDQGNPVSQVRTINNGSVSNGGANAASGYSIIEADSMDGAVELAKGCPVLQGGASLEVAETFDAM' A
#
# COMPACT_ATOMS: atom_id res chain seq x y z
N MET A 1 11.39 -9.38 6.30
CA MET A 1 10.86 -8.86 7.59
C MET A 1 11.73 -7.72 8.13
N LYS A 2 13.06 -7.85 8.26
CA LYS A 2 13.90 -6.73 8.74
C LYS A 2 13.71 -5.42 7.96
N SER A 3 13.76 -5.46 6.63
CA SER A 3 13.55 -4.26 5.80
C SER A 3 12.18 -3.59 6.04
N TRP A 4 11.15 -4.38 6.36
CA TRP A 4 9.82 -3.87 6.70
C TRP A 4 9.82 -3.17 8.06
N THR A 5 10.41 -3.82 9.06
CA THR A 5 10.58 -3.20 10.39
C THR A 5 11.41 -1.93 10.32
N ASP A 6 12.48 -1.90 9.54
CA ASP A 6 13.34 -0.73 9.36
C ASP A 6 12.58 0.41 8.66
N TRP A 7 11.85 0.13 7.58
CA TRP A 7 11.06 1.13 6.85
C TRP A 7 9.96 1.74 7.73
N PHE A 8 9.16 0.91 8.43
CA PHE A 8 8.17 1.42 9.37
C PHE A 8 8.82 2.22 10.52
N GLY A 9 10.00 1.81 10.98
CA GLY A 9 10.77 2.55 11.97
C GLY A 9 11.19 3.94 11.49
N GLN A 10 11.55 4.08 10.20
CA GLN A 10 11.88 5.37 9.58
C GLN A 10 10.65 6.27 9.43
N LEU A 11 9.49 5.71 9.11
CA LEU A 11 8.23 6.44 8.98
C LEU A 11 7.69 6.92 10.34
N GLY A 12 7.96 6.17 11.42
CA GLY A 12 7.60 6.58 12.78
C GLY A 12 6.09 6.83 12.94
N SER A 13 5.73 8.02 13.44
CA SER A 13 4.33 8.42 13.69
C SER A 13 3.48 8.59 12.43
N ALA A 14 4.11 8.62 11.25
CA ALA A 14 3.40 8.64 9.98
C ALA A 14 2.66 7.32 9.72
N VAL A 15 3.07 6.21 10.32
CA VAL A 15 2.39 4.92 10.15
C VAL A 15 1.09 4.91 10.96
N LYS A 16 -0.05 4.88 10.26
CA LYS A 16 -1.38 4.72 10.87
C LYS A 16 -1.81 3.26 10.93
N ASP A 17 -1.40 2.50 9.92
CA ASP A 17 -1.57 1.06 9.88
C ASP A 17 -0.37 0.44 9.16
N GLN A 18 0.32 -0.50 9.82
CA GLN A 18 1.37 -1.29 9.17
C GLN A 18 0.78 -2.21 8.08
N GLY A 19 -0.53 -2.46 8.18
CA GLY A 19 -1.36 -3.21 7.27
C GLY A 19 -1.06 -4.70 7.30
N ASN A 20 -1.55 -5.40 6.27
CA ASN A 20 -1.56 -6.85 6.25
C ASN A 20 -1.30 -7.39 4.84
N PRO A 21 -0.72 -8.59 4.70
CA PRO A 21 -0.67 -9.29 3.42
C PRO A 21 -2.08 -9.64 2.94
N VAL A 22 -2.28 -9.60 1.62
CA VAL A 22 -3.52 -10.03 0.95
C VAL A 22 -3.24 -11.32 0.20
N SER A 23 -4.15 -12.30 0.30
CA SER A 23 -3.98 -13.63 -0.32
C SER A 23 -4.73 -13.75 -1.65
N GLN A 24 -6.06 -13.80 -1.61
CA GLN A 24 -6.91 -13.92 -2.80
C GLN A 24 -7.52 -12.57 -3.13
N VAL A 25 -7.34 -12.13 -4.37
CA VAL A 25 -7.96 -10.92 -4.91
C VAL A 25 -8.99 -11.31 -5.96
N ARG A 26 -10.17 -10.71 -5.88
CA ARG A 26 -11.22 -10.82 -6.90
C ARG A 26 -11.59 -9.42 -7.36
N THR A 27 -11.68 -9.22 -8.67
CA THR A 27 -12.14 -7.96 -9.24
C THR A 27 -13.52 -8.17 -9.84
N ILE A 28 -14.46 -7.30 -9.48
CA ILE A 28 -15.82 -7.31 -10.00
C ILE A 28 -15.97 -6.11 -10.94
N ASN A 29 -16.32 -6.36 -12.19
CA ASN A 29 -16.58 -5.31 -13.18
C ASN A 29 -17.85 -5.65 -13.97
N ASN A 30 -18.86 -4.78 -13.88
CA ASN A 30 -20.14 -4.91 -14.57
C ASN A 30 -20.76 -6.32 -14.47
N GLY A 31 -20.74 -6.91 -13.26
CA GLY A 31 -21.27 -8.26 -13.01
C GLY A 31 -20.34 -9.43 -13.36
N SER A 32 -19.21 -9.19 -14.02
CA SER A 32 -18.17 -10.19 -14.25
C SER A 32 -17.16 -10.24 -13.09
N VAL A 33 -16.64 -11.44 -12.78
CA VAL A 33 -15.66 -11.65 -11.70
C VAL A 33 -14.38 -12.29 -12.23
N SER A 34 -13.24 -11.66 -12.01
CA SER A 34 -11.90 -12.19 -12.33
C SER A 34 -11.07 -12.48 -11.08
N ASN A 35 -9.95 -13.19 -11.24
CA ASN A 35 -8.98 -13.47 -10.17
C ASN A 35 -7.97 -12.31 -10.02
N GLY A 36 -8.47 -11.10 -9.80
CA GLY A 36 -7.69 -9.87 -9.71
C GLY A 36 -7.73 -9.02 -10.99
N GLY A 37 -7.19 -7.81 -10.88
CA GLY A 37 -7.07 -6.83 -11.95
C GLY A 37 -5.65 -6.77 -12.52
N ALA A 38 -5.37 -5.74 -13.33
CA ALA A 38 -4.04 -5.53 -13.92
C ALA A 38 -2.93 -5.35 -12.87
N ASN A 39 -3.29 -4.85 -11.68
CA ASN A 39 -2.39 -4.68 -10.54
C ASN A 39 -3.09 -5.20 -9.27
N ALA A 40 -3.10 -6.51 -9.09
CA ALA A 40 -3.75 -7.11 -7.93
C ALA A 40 -2.95 -6.84 -6.64
N ALA A 41 -3.59 -6.22 -5.65
CA ALA A 41 -2.96 -5.91 -4.38
C ALA A 41 -2.51 -7.18 -3.63
N SER A 42 -1.26 -7.20 -3.18
CA SER A 42 -0.68 -8.28 -2.36
C SER A 42 -0.57 -7.90 -0.88
N GLY A 43 -0.96 -6.68 -0.53
CA GLY A 43 -0.92 -6.11 0.81
C GLY A 43 -1.33 -4.64 0.80
N TYR A 44 -1.38 -4.04 1.98
CA TYR A 44 -1.57 -2.60 2.14
C TYR A 44 -0.79 -2.10 3.36
N SER A 45 -0.65 -0.78 3.45
CA SER A 45 -0.28 -0.03 4.65
C SER A 45 -0.98 1.32 4.58
N ILE A 46 -1.26 1.95 5.73
CA ILE A 46 -1.81 3.31 5.79
C ILE A 46 -0.77 4.21 6.44
N ILE A 47 -0.41 5.27 5.72
CA ILE A 47 0.52 6.29 6.17
C ILE A 47 -0.14 7.67 6.09
N GLU A 48 0.29 8.57 6.97
CA GLU A 48 -0.06 9.99 6.94
C GLU A 48 1.10 10.80 6.37
N ALA A 49 0.79 11.75 5.50
CA ALA A 49 1.74 12.68 4.91
C ALA A 49 1.03 14.02 4.65
N ASP A 50 1.81 15.11 4.56
CA ASP A 50 1.27 16.45 4.34
C ASP A 50 0.75 16.68 2.90
N SER A 51 1.03 15.75 1.98
CA SER A 51 0.59 15.81 0.57
C SER A 51 0.74 14.45 -0.13
N MET A 52 0.09 14.31 -1.29
CA MET A 52 0.28 13.15 -2.18
C MET A 52 1.75 12.94 -2.56
N ASP A 53 2.46 14.00 -2.94
CA ASP A 53 3.89 13.91 -3.28
C ASP A 53 4.71 13.44 -2.08
N GLY A 54 4.39 13.93 -0.88
CA GLY A 54 4.99 13.45 0.37
C GLY A 54 4.73 11.97 0.61
N ALA A 55 3.49 11.50 0.43
CA ALA A 55 3.13 10.09 0.57
C ALA A 55 3.90 9.23 -0.45
N VAL A 56 4.05 9.69 -1.70
CA VAL A 56 4.83 9.01 -2.73
C VAL A 56 6.31 8.93 -2.35
N GLU A 57 6.92 10.00 -1.84
CA GLU A 57 8.32 9.96 -1.37
C GLU A 57 8.52 8.96 -0.22
N LEU A 58 7.59 8.91 0.75
CA LEU A 58 7.64 7.93 1.83
C LEU A 58 7.47 6.49 1.31
N ALA A 59 6.55 6.28 0.35
CA ALA A 59 6.25 4.98 -0.24
C ALA A 59 7.38 4.41 -1.10
N LYS A 60 8.24 5.25 -1.71
CA LYS A 60 9.43 4.81 -2.46
C LYS A 60 10.41 3.98 -1.64
N GLY A 61 10.38 4.13 -0.31
CA GLY A 61 11.19 3.33 0.62
C GLY A 61 10.63 1.93 0.90
N CYS A 62 9.41 1.60 0.44
CA CYS A 62 8.73 0.37 0.79
C CYS A 62 9.48 -0.87 0.28
N PRO A 63 9.74 -1.87 1.13
CA PRO A 63 10.53 -3.05 0.75
C PRO A 63 9.91 -3.92 -0.35
N VAL A 64 8.62 -3.78 -0.64
CA VAL A 64 7.97 -4.56 -1.71
C VAL A 64 8.61 -4.29 -3.08
N LEU A 65 9.13 -3.06 -3.29
CA LEU A 65 9.82 -2.66 -4.52
C LEU A 65 11.11 -3.45 -4.74
N GLN A 66 11.80 -3.84 -3.65
CA GLN A 66 13.00 -4.68 -3.72
C GLN A 66 12.67 -6.10 -4.19
N GLY A 67 11.43 -6.54 -3.99
CA GLY A 67 10.90 -7.81 -4.48
C GLY A 67 10.42 -7.77 -5.94
N GLY A 68 10.54 -6.64 -6.63
CA GLY A 68 10.08 -6.46 -8.01
C GLY A 68 8.58 -6.22 -8.16
N ALA A 69 7.86 -5.97 -7.07
CA ALA A 69 6.46 -5.57 -7.12
C ALA A 69 6.31 -4.06 -7.38
N SER A 70 5.10 -3.66 -7.76
CA SER A 70 4.67 -2.27 -7.88
C SER A 70 3.91 -1.80 -6.64
N LEU A 71 3.74 -0.48 -6.51
CA LEU A 71 2.90 0.17 -5.51
C LEU A 71 1.92 1.13 -6.18
N GLU A 72 0.73 1.22 -5.62
CA GLU A 72 -0.23 2.28 -5.89
C GLU A 72 -0.40 3.10 -4.61
N VAL A 73 -0.35 4.42 -4.74
CA VAL A 73 -0.56 5.36 -3.64
C VAL A 73 -1.87 6.08 -3.92
N ALA A 74 -2.79 6.01 -2.95
CA ALA A 74 -4.09 6.67 -3.03
C ALA A 74 -4.34 7.44 -1.74
N GLU A 75 -4.86 8.65 -1.88
CA GLU A 75 -5.25 9.48 -0.75
C GLU A 75 -6.64 9.07 -0.29
N THR A 76 -6.77 8.84 1.01
CA THR A 76 -8.06 8.64 1.67
C THR A 76 -8.56 9.96 2.22
N PHE A 77 -9.86 10.19 2.18
CA PHE A 77 -10.53 11.28 2.86
C PHE A 77 -11.61 10.72 3.78
N ASP A 78 -11.91 11.42 4.86
CA ASP A 78 -13.00 11.05 5.74
C ASP A 78 -14.33 11.20 4.99
N ALA A 79 -15.05 10.08 4.86
CA ALA A 79 -16.32 10.03 4.14
C ALA A 79 -17.51 10.51 5.01
N MET A 80 -17.30 10.72 6.32
CA MET A 80 -18.31 11.15 7.30
C MET A 80 -17.70 12.07 8.35
#